data_AF-A0A1Q4EC80-F1
#
_entry.id   AF-A0A1Q4EC80-F1
#
_cell.length_a   1.000
_cell.length_b   1.000
_cell.length_c   1.000
_cell.angle_alpha   90.00
_cell.angle_beta   90.00
_cell.angle_gamma   90.00
#
_symmetry.space_group_name_H-M   'P 1'
#
loop_
_entity.id
_entity.type
_entity.pdbx_description
1 polymer ?
#
loop_
_entity_poly.entity_id
_entity_poly.type
_entity_poly.pdbx_seq_one_letter_code
_entity_poly.pdbx_strand_id
1 'polypeptide(L)'
;MRHRSETALAVITLFAAATHFTLETWYHLIWGQPLQALLVDYICNALMLLGGFASLTARPGSAAGLLAAGWAYALGFGWRSVFGRLEAMSYGIRAPNGEPTGAIVVALIAALSLVAAMLLWGLALAWRQSRQSGG
;
A
#
# COMPACT_ATOMS: atom_id res chain seq x y z
N MET A 1 -9.23 -22.37 -7.93
CA MET A 1 -8.85 -21.98 -9.32
C MET A 1 -8.52 -20.50 -9.36
N ARG A 2 -7.35 -20.09 -9.88
CA ARG A 2 -6.93 -18.69 -9.91
C ARG A 2 -7.88 -17.84 -10.75
N HIS A 3 -8.50 -16.84 -10.12
CA HIS A 3 -9.36 -15.89 -10.83
C HIS A 3 -8.46 -14.91 -11.58
N ARG A 4 -8.74 -14.59 -12.86
CA ARG A 4 -7.98 -13.56 -13.63
C ARG A 4 -7.79 -12.25 -12.86
N SER A 5 -8.76 -11.94 -12.00
CA SER A 5 -8.77 -10.80 -11.08
C SER A 5 -7.64 -10.82 -10.04
N GLU A 6 -7.26 -11.99 -9.50
CA GLU A 6 -6.15 -12.09 -8.54
C GLU A 6 -4.81 -11.80 -9.23
N THR A 7 -4.63 -12.27 -10.47
CA THR A 7 -3.46 -11.93 -11.27
C THR A 7 -3.33 -10.43 -11.50
N ALA A 8 -4.44 -9.77 -11.84
CA ALA A 8 -4.46 -8.32 -12.01
C ALA A 8 -4.07 -7.59 -10.72
N LEU A 9 -4.67 -7.98 -9.59
CA LEU A 9 -4.33 -7.40 -8.29
C LEU A 9 -2.85 -7.63 -7.92
N ALA A 10 -2.31 -8.82 -8.18
CA ALA A 10 -0.90 -9.11 -7.93
C ALA A 10 0.04 -8.22 -8.76
N VAL A 11 -0.25 -8.04 -10.06
CA VAL A 11 0.55 -7.17 -10.93
C VAL A 11 0.46 -5.71 -10.47
N ILE A 12 -0.73 -5.22 -10.14
CA ILE A 12 -0.92 -3.86 -9.60
C ILE A 12 -0.14 -3.69 -8.29
N THR A 13 -0.17 -4.70 -7.41
CA THR A 13 0.54 -4.69 -6.13
C THR A 13 2.05 -4.60 -6.33
N LEU A 14 2.61 -5.37 -7.26
CA LEU A 14 4.05 -5.30 -7.59
C LEU A 14 4.43 -3.95 -8.19
N PHE A 15 3.61 -3.41 -9.09
CA PHE A 15 3.85 -2.09 -9.68
C PHE A 15 3.81 -0.98 -8.63
N ALA A 16 2.82 -1.01 -7.73
CA ALA A 16 2.69 -0.07 -6.63
C ALA A 16 3.90 -0.15 -5.69
N ALA A 17 4.33 -1.35 -5.30
CA ALA A 17 5.50 -1.55 -4.44
C ALA A 17 6.79 -1.01 -5.08
N ALA A 18 7.03 -1.29 -6.35
CA ALA A 18 8.21 -0.79 -7.07
C ALA A 18 8.21 0.74 -7.18
N THR A 19 7.05 1.33 -7.50
CA THR A 19 6.88 2.78 -7.59
C THR A 19 7.11 3.44 -6.24
N HIS A 20 6.46 2.93 -5.19
CA HIS A 20 6.57 3.46 -3.82
C HIS A 20 8.02 3.35 -3.30
N PHE A 21 8.66 2.20 -3.46
CA PHE A 21 10.07 2.01 -3.10
C PHE A 21 10.98 3.04 -3.77
N THR A 22 10.80 3.27 -5.07
CA THR A 22 11.63 4.21 -5.84
C THR A 22 11.42 5.64 -5.36
N LEU A 23 10.16 6.06 -5.19
CA LEU A 23 9.82 7.42 -4.77
C LEU A 23 10.27 7.72 -3.34
N GLU A 24 10.06 6.81 -2.39
CA GLU A 24 10.47 7.01 -0.99
C GLU A 24 12.00 7.00 -0.84
N THR A 25 12.69 6.11 -1.57
CA THR A 25 14.16 6.10 -1.56
C THR A 25 14.72 7.38 -2.14
N TRP A 26 14.16 7.85 -3.26
CA TRP A 26 14.52 9.14 -3.84
C TRP A 26 14.26 10.28 -2.84
N TYR A 27 13.09 10.28 -2.19
CA TYR A 27 12.72 11.30 -1.23
C TYR A 27 13.68 11.35 -0.04
N HIS A 28 14.05 10.18 0.49
CA HIS A 28 15.04 10.08 1.56
C HIS A 28 16.40 10.66 1.17
N LEU A 29 16.88 10.37 -0.05
CA LEU A 29 18.19 10.85 -0.53
C LEU A 29 18.24 12.36 -0.72
N ILE A 30 17.14 12.99 -1.16
CA ILE A 30 17.10 14.42 -1.46
C ILE A 30 16.77 15.27 -0.23
N TRP A 31 15.80 14.84 0.59
CA TRP A 31 15.28 15.65 1.71
C TRP A 31 15.64 15.11 3.10
N GLY A 32 16.39 14.00 3.18
CA GLY A 32 16.92 13.50 4.45
C GLY A 32 15.85 13.00 5.42
N GLN A 33 14.83 12.30 4.92
CA GLN A 33 13.78 11.68 5.76
C GLN A 33 14.38 10.81 6.88
N PRO A 34 13.81 10.79 8.11
CA PRO A 34 14.29 9.89 9.14
C PRO A 34 14.29 8.43 8.70
N LEU A 35 15.37 7.69 9.01
CA LEU A 35 15.53 6.28 8.63
C LEU A 35 14.38 5.40 9.14
N GLN A 36 13.81 5.74 10.31
CA GLN A 36 12.68 5.00 10.88
C GLN A 36 11.43 5.07 10.00
N ALA A 37 11.19 6.22 9.35
CA ALA A 37 10.07 6.37 8.42
C ALA A 37 10.31 5.51 7.17
N LEU A 38 11.51 5.60 6.58
CA LEU A 38 11.88 4.78 5.42
C LEU A 38 11.79 3.27 5.69
N LEU A 39 12.12 2.84 6.91
CA LEU A 39 12.04 1.42 7.28
C LEU A 39 10.58 0.91 7.28
N VAL A 40 9.63 1.73 7.74
CA VAL A 40 8.19 1.40 7.68
C VAL A 40 7.74 1.27 6.22
N ASP A 41 8.22 2.15 5.34
CA ASP A 41 7.95 2.09 3.90
C ASP A 41 8.49 0.80 3.27
N TYR A 42 9.70 0.39 3.68
CA TYR A 42 10.32 -0.83 3.19
C TYR A 42 9.63 -2.10 3.70
N ILE A 43 9.09 -2.10 4.92
CA ILE A 43 8.24 -3.19 5.41
C ILE A 43 6.97 -3.30 4.55
N CYS A 44 6.33 -2.17 4.24
CA CYS A 44 5.18 -2.15 3.34
C CYS A 44 5.53 -2.75 1.98
N ASN A 45 6.63 -2.28 1.38
CA ASN A 45 7.12 -2.79 0.09
C ASN A 45 7.42 -4.29 0.15
N ALA A 46 8.08 -4.78 1.20
CA ALA A 46 8.40 -6.19 1.36
C ALA A 46 7.13 -7.06 1.44
N LEU A 47 6.11 -6.63 2.19
CA LEU A 47 4.83 -7.33 2.29
C LEU A 47 4.10 -7.36 0.94
N MET A 48 4.06 -6.23 0.23
CA MET A 48 3.44 -6.13 -1.09
C MET A 48 4.16 -6.98 -2.14
N LEU A 49 5.50 -6.98 -2.15
CA LEU A 49 6.31 -7.82 -3.02
C LEU A 49 6.08 -9.31 -2.71
N LEU A 50 6.13 -9.69 -1.43
CA LEU A 50 5.88 -11.07 -1.00
C LEU A 50 4.48 -11.54 -1.43
N GLY A 51 3.44 -10.74 -1.17
CA GLY A 51 2.07 -11.07 -1.57
C GLY A 51 1.89 -11.14 -3.09
N GLY A 52 2.49 -10.20 -3.82
CA GLY A 52 2.49 -10.16 -5.29
C GLY A 52 3.15 -11.39 -5.91
N PHE A 53 4.38 -11.70 -5.49
CA PHE A 53 5.11 -12.86 -5.98
C PHE A 53 4.43 -14.16 -5.56
N ALA A 54 4.02 -14.31 -4.31
CA ALA A 54 3.33 -15.50 -3.82
C ALA A 54 2.03 -15.76 -4.60
N SER A 55 1.25 -14.72 -4.92
CA SER A 55 0.03 -14.88 -5.74
C SER A 55 0.32 -15.31 -7.18
N LEU A 56 1.47 -14.93 -7.74
CA LEU A 56 1.88 -15.33 -9.08
C LEU A 56 2.42 -16.77 -9.13
N THR A 57 3.03 -17.25 -8.05
CA THR A 57 3.70 -18.55 -7.97
C THR A 57 2.87 -19.64 -7.29
N ALA A 58 1.94 -19.30 -6.41
CA ALA A 58 1.05 -20.25 -5.76
C ALA A 58 0.11 -20.90 -6.79
N ARG A 59 0.49 -22.07 -7.31
CA ARG A 59 -0.33 -22.89 -8.20
C ARG A 59 -0.42 -24.31 -7.65
N PRO A 60 -1.62 -24.94 -7.62
CA PRO A 60 -2.94 -24.43 -8.04
C PRO A 60 -3.67 -23.57 -6.99
N GLY A 61 -3.01 -23.25 -5.88
CA GLY A 61 -3.57 -22.49 -4.76
C GLY A 61 -3.80 -21.01 -5.04
N SER A 62 -3.93 -20.23 -3.96
CA SER A 62 -4.06 -18.78 -4.03
C SER A 62 -3.35 -18.11 -2.86
N ALA A 63 -2.88 -16.88 -3.07
CA ALA A 63 -2.31 -16.03 -2.04
C ALA A 63 -3.08 -14.71 -1.88
N ALA A 64 -4.38 -14.68 -2.19
CA ALA A 64 -5.19 -13.46 -2.06
C ALA A 64 -5.19 -12.87 -0.65
N GLY A 65 -5.10 -13.72 0.39
CA GLY A 65 -4.93 -13.27 1.77
C GLY A 65 -3.63 -12.50 2.02
N LEU A 66 -2.52 -12.90 1.37
CA LEU A 66 -1.24 -12.18 1.46
C LEU A 66 -1.28 -10.85 0.74
N LEU A 67 -1.95 -10.78 -0.42
CA LEU A 67 -2.22 -9.50 -1.10
C LEU A 67 -3.03 -8.56 -0.19
N ALA A 68 -4.11 -9.06 0.42
CA ALA A 68 -4.93 -8.28 1.35
C ALA A 68 -4.11 -7.80 2.56
N ALA A 69 -3.23 -8.64 3.12
CA ALA A 69 -2.36 -8.25 4.22
C ALA A 69 -1.42 -7.10 3.86
N GLY A 70 -0.81 -7.13 2.66
CA GLY A 70 0.03 -6.04 2.16
C GLY A 70 -0.73 -4.73 2.02
N TRP A 71 -1.92 -4.75 1.42
CA TRP A 71 -2.76 -3.57 1.29
C TRP A 71 -3.34 -3.07 2.63
N ALA A 72 -3.57 -3.96 3.61
CA ALA A 72 -3.98 -3.58 4.96
C ALA A 72 -2.86 -2.83 5.69
N TYR A 73 -1.62 -3.28 5.55
CA TYR A 73 -0.47 -2.56 6.08
C TYR A 73 -0.34 -1.17 5.44
N ALA A 74 -0.43 -1.09 4.11
CA ALA A 74 -0.42 0.17 3.38
C ALA A 74 -1.53 1.13 3.84
N LEU A 75 -2.72 0.61 4.17
CA LEU A 75 -3.83 1.40 4.69
C LEU A 75 -3.49 2.01 6.05
N GLY A 76 -2.96 1.21 6.98
CA GLY A 76 -2.59 1.68 8.31
C GLY A 76 -1.49 2.75 8.26
N PHE A 77 -0.49 2.53 7.42
CA PHE A 77 0.56 3.52 7.17
C PHE A 77 0.00 4.81 6.52
N GLY A 78 -0.78 4.67 5.44
CA GLY A 78 -1.38 5.79 4.74
C GLY A 78 -2.33 6.62 5.60
N TRP A 79 -3.05 5.96 6.52
CA TRP A 79 -3.87 6.64 7.53
C TRP A 79 -3.02 7.58 8.38
N ARG A 80 -1.91 7.08 8.93
CA ARG A 80 -0.98 7.89 9.73
C ARG A 80 -0.46 9.09 8.93
N SER A 81 -0.15 8.91 7.66
CA SER A 81 0.36 9.97 6.77
C SER A 81 -0.68 11.06 6.48
N VAL A 82 -1.93 10.68 6.18
CA VAL A 82 -3.03 11.64 5.95
C VAL A 82 -3.34 12.43 7.22
N PHE A 83 -3.60 11.74 8.32
CA PHE A 83 -4.07 12.39 9.54
C PHE A 83 -2.95 13.15 10.25
N GLY A 84 -1.71 12.67 10.20
CA GLY A 84 -0.56 13.43 10.68
C GLY A 84 -0.34 14.73 9.90
N ARG A 85 -0.64 14.74 8.59
CA ARG A 85 -0.56 15.96 7.79
C ARG A 85 -1.71 16.93 8.09
N LEU A 86 -2.93 16.43 8.25
CA LEU A 86 -4.09 17.23 8.67
C LEU A 86 -3.86 17.89 10.04
N GLU A 87 -3.30 17.15 10.99
CA GLU A 87 -2.92 17.67 12.31
C GLU A 87 -1.82 18.72 12.20
N ALA A 88 -0.74 18.48 11.45
CA ALA A 88 0.29 19.49 11.23
C ALA A 88 -0.27 20.79 10.62
N MET A 89 -1.27 20.68 9.73
CA MET A 89 -1.97 21.84 9.16
C MET A 89 -2.79 22.61 10.20
N SER A 90 -3.46 21.94 11.14
CA SER A 90 -4.23 22.64 12.19
C SER A 90 -3.33 23.45 13.13
N TYR A 91 -2.06 23.04 13.27
CA TYR A 91 -1.02 23.77 14.00
C TYR A 91 -0.23 24.77 13.15
N GLY A 92 -0.57 24.97 11.87
CA GLY A 92 0.13 25.90 10.98
C GLY A 92 1.56 25.46 10.58
N ILE A 93 1.91 24.20 10.81
CA ILE A 93 3.22 23.63 10.47
C ILE A 93 3.27 23.39 8.95
N ARG A 94 4.27 23.96 8.29
CA ARG A 94 4.48 23.81 6.84
C ARG A 94 5.41 22.63 6.54
N ALA A 95 5.25 22.06 5.35
CA ALA A 95 6.12 20.98 4.90
C ALA A 95 7.57 21.49 4.73
N PRO A 96 8.59 20.74 5.18
CA PRO A 96 10.00 21.17 5.10
C PRO A 96 10.51 21.39 3.67
N ASN A 97 9.91 20.69 2.71
CA ASN A 97 10.22 20.72 1.28
C ASN A 97 9.46 21.82 0.51
N GLY A 98 8.70 22.69 1.20
CA GLY A 98 7.99 23.81 0.60
C GLY A 98 6.76 23.43 -0.22
N GLU A 99 6.31 22.17 -0.15
CA GLU A 99 5.18 21.74 -0.96
C GLU A 99 3.84 22.38 -0.55
N PRO A 100 2.89 22.56 -1.48
CA PRO A 100 1.57 23.13 -1.17
C PRO A 100 0.77 22.18 -0.27
N THR A 101 0.70 22.48 1.02
CA THR A 101 0.16 21.57 2.05
C THR A 101 -1.27 21.09 1.75
N GLY A 102 -2.12 21.98 1.22
CA GLY A 102 -3.51 21.63 0.86
C GLY A 102 -3.62 20.66 -0.31
N ALA A 103 -2.83 20.84 -1.38
CA ALA A 103 -2.85 19.95 -2.54
C ALA A 103 -2.37 18.53 -2.18
N ILE A 104 -1.35 18.44 -1.32
CA ILE A 104 -0.82 17.17 -0.84
C ILE A 104 -1.83 16.41 0.00
N VAL A 105 -2.54 17.09 0.91
CA VAL A 105 -3.57 16.40 1.70
C VAL A 105 -4.64 15.80 0.81
N VAL A 106 -5.08 16.51 -0.23
CA VAL A 106 -6.03 15.97 -1.20
C VAL A 106 -5.45 14.74 -1.92
N ALA A 107 -4.20 14.82 -2.38
CA ALA A 107 -3.52 13.69 -3.02
C ALA A 107 -3.39 12.48 -2.07
N LEU A 108 -3.04 12.70 -0.81
CA LEU A 108 -2.92 11.65 0.21
C LEU A 108 -4.28 11.00 0.52
N ILE A 109 -5.37 11.77 0.59
CA ILE A 109 -6.72 11.23 0.78
C ILE A 109 -7.15 10.38 -0.42
N ALA A 110 -6.86 10.84 -1.64
CA ALA A 110 -7.13 10.07 -2.86
C ALA A 110 -6.31 8.76 -2.88
N ALA A 111 -5.02 8.82 -2.54
CA ALA A 111 -4.17 7.64 -2.42
C ALA A 111 -4.66 6.67 -1.36
N LEU A 112 -5.08 7.17 -0.18
CA LEU A 112 -5.64 6.34 0.89
C LEU A 112 -6.93 5.64 0.46
N SER A 113 -7.79 6.35 -0.29
CA SER A 113 -9.03 5.79 -0.83
C SER A 113 -8.75 4.66 -1.83
N LEU A 114 -7.72 4.84 -2.69
CA LEU A 114 -7.27 3.81 -3.61
C LEU A 114 -6.73 2.58 -2.87
N VAL A 115 -5.90 2.79 -1.84
CA VAL A 115 -5.38 1.72 -0.98
C VAL A 115 -6.52 0.94 -0.32
N ALA A 116 -7.54 1.63 0.20
CA ALA A 116 -8.73 0.99 0.76
C ALA A 116 -9.47 0.15 -0.28
N ALA A 117 -9.63 0.65 -1.51
CA ALA A 117 -10.26 -0.11 -2.59
C ALA A 117 -9.48 -1.39 -2.94
N MET A 118 -8.14 -1.32 -2.99
CA MET A 118 -7.28 -2.49 -3.24
C MET A 118 -7.34 -3.52 -2.12
N LEU A 119 -7.39 -3.07 -0.85
CA LEU A 119 -7.62 -3.94 0.30
C LEU A 119 -8.96 -4.67 0.18
N LEU A 120 -10.04 -3.94 -0.07
CA LEU A 120 -11.37 -4.54 -0.22
C LEU A 120 -11.43 -5.56 -1.35
N TRP A 121 -10.73 -5.28 -2.46
CA TRP A 121 -10.58 -6.23 -3.56
C TRP A 121 -9.83 -7.50 -3.11
N GLY A 122 -8.71 -7.36 -2.41
CA GLY A 122 -7.97 -8.49 -1.85
C GLY A 122 -8.80 -9.33 -0.88
N LEU A 123 -9.51 -8.70 0.05
CA LEU A 123 -10.40 -9.38 1.01
C LEU A 123 -11.54 -10.12 0.31
N ALA A 124 -12.17 -9.52 -0.71
CA ALA A 124 -13.22 -10.16 -1.47
C ALA A 124 -12.72 -11.42 -2.19
N LEU A 125 -11.49 -11.40 -2.73
CA LEU A 125 -10.88 -12.57 -3.35
C LEU A 125 -10.56 -13.66 -2.30
N ALA A 126 -9.96 -13.29 -1.18
CA ALA A 126 -9.64 -14.21 -0.09
C ALA A 126 -10.90 -14.89 0.47
N TRP A 127 -11.98 -14.10 0.66
CA TRP A 127 -13.28 -14.61 1.11
C TRP A 127 -13.92 -15.59 0.13
N ARG A 128 -13.84 -15.32 -1.18
CA ARG A 128 -14.35 -16.24 -2.20
C ARG A 128 -13.60 -17.57 -2.19
N GLN A 129 -12.31 -17.56 -1.87
CA GLN A 129 -11.48 -18.76 -1.82
C GLN A 129 -11.75 -19.60 -0.58
N SER A 130 -11.92 -18.99 0.59
CA SER A 130 -12.24 -19.74 1.81
C SER A 130 -13.54 -20.53 1.67
N ARG A 131 -14.52 -19.98 0.93
CA ARG A 131 -15.78 -20.69 0.60
C ARG A 131 -15.62 -21.84 -0.38
N GLN A 132 -14.60 -21.83 -1.24
CA GLN A 132 -14.35 -22.92 -2.21
C GLN A 132 -13.57 -24.08 -1.60
N SER A 133 -12.83 -23.86 -0.51
CA SER A 133 -12.03 -24.89 0.17
C SER A 133 -12.80 -25.65 1.26
N GLY A 134 -14.03 -25.24 1.56
CA GLY A 134 -14.85 -25.79 2.66
C GLY A 134 -16.04 -26.65 2.24
N GLY A 135 -16.10 -27.08 0.98
CA GLY A 135 -17.11 -28.03 0.45
C GLY A 135 -16.42 -29.14 -0.31
#